data_AF-A0A6I3DES9-F1
#
_entry.id   AF-A0A6I3DES9-F1
#
_cell.length_a   1.000
_cell.length_b   1.000
_cell.length_c   1.000
_cell.angle_alpha   90.00
_cell.angle_beta   90.00
_cell.angle_gamma   90.00
#
_symmetry.space_group_name_H-M   'P 1'
#
loop_
_entity.id
_entity.type
_entity.pdbx_description
1 polymer ?
#
loop_
_entity_poly.entity_id
_entity_poly.type
_entity_poly.pdbx_seq_one_letter_code
_entity_poly.pdbx_strand_id
1 'polypeptide(L)' 'MRVWIDQDLCTGDGLCVDHCPDVFVQMEDGIAYVAERGEPLNDPGGSGSLAEVTERDMADVVLAADVCPGECIFIELDSL' A
#
# COMPACT_ATOMS: atom_id res chain seq x y z
N MET A 1 -1.42 6.25 -11.19
CA MET A 1 -1.91 6.44 -9.82
C MET A 1 -0.85 5.94 -8.88
N ARG A 2 -0.75 6.55 -7.71
CA ARG A 2 0.20 6.14 -6.68
C ARG A 2 -0.53 5.75 -5.42
N VAL A 3 0.12 4.94 -4.60
CA VAL A 3 -0.45 4.49 -3.33
C VAL A 3 0.58 4.61 -2.21
N TRP A 4 0.10 4.90 -1.01
CA TRP A 4 0.88 4.87 0.23
C TRP A 4 0.03 4.32 1.37
N ILE A 5 0.69 3.86 2.44
CA ILE A 5 0.03 3.35 3.65
C ILE A 5 0.32 4.29 4.81
N ASP A 6 -0.70 4.65 5.59
CA ASP A 6 -0.56 5.29 6.88
C ASP A 6 -0.23 4.24 7.96
N GLN A 7 1.00 4.27 8.47
CA GLN A 7 1.46 3.32 9.49
C GLN A 7 0.75 3.51 10.85
N ASP A 8 0.22 4.70 11.16
CA ASP A 8 -0.48 4.96 12.43
C ASP A 8 -1.89 4.34 12.43
N LEU A 9 -2.48 4.16 11.25
CA LEU A 9 -3.80 3.53 11.06
C LEU A 9 -3.71 2.03 10.79
N CYS A 10 -2.55 1.53 10.36
CA CYS A 10 -2.37 0.13 10.01
C CYS A 10 -2.56 -0.79 11.23
N THR A 11 -3.48 -1.74 11.12
CA THR A 11 -3.76 -2.72 12.19
C THR A 11 -3.00 -4.03 12.03
N GLY A 12 -2.23 -4.19 10.94
CA GLY A 12 -1.45 -5.40 10.68
C GLY A 12 -2.25 -6.61 10.19
N ASP A 13 -3.45 -6.41 9.64
CA ASP A 13 -4.37 -7.49 9.24
C ASP A 13 -3.90 -8.30 8.01
N GLY A 14 -3.04 -7.72 7.17
CA GLY A 14 -2.40 -8.41 6.05
C GLY A 14 -3.21 -8.49 4.75
N LEU A 15 -4.49 -8.08 4.74
CA LEU A 15 -5.35 -8.18 3.54
C LEU A 15 -4.81 -7.44 2.32
N CYS A 16 -4.08 -6.34 2.50
CA CYS A 16 -3.43 -5.64 1.38
C CYS A 16 -2.43 -6.53 0.66
N VAL A 17 -1.63 -7.30 1.40
CA VAL A 17 -0.64 -8.25 0.86
C VAL A 17 -1.34 -9.42 0.17
N ASP A 18 -2.44 -9.91 0.74
CA ASP A 18 -3.25 -10.99 0.13
C ASP A 18 -3.87 -10.58 -1.21
N HIS A 19 -4.31 -9.31 -1.31
CA HIS A 19 -4.94 -8.78 -2.52
C HIS A 19 -3.95 -8.34 -3.59
N CYS A 20 -2.83 -7.71 -3.22
CA CYS A 20 -1.87 -7.17 -4.18
C CYS A 20 -0.43 -7.24 -3.65
N PRO A 21 0.20 -8.44 -3.64
CA PRO A 21 1.55 -8.65 -3.10
C PRO A 21 2.65 -7.99 -3.93
N ASP A 22 2.35 -7.57 -5.17
CA ASP A 22 3.30 -6.83 -6.02
C ASP A 22 3.46 -5.37 -5.58
N VAL A 23 2.49 -4.83 -4.83
CA VAL A 23 2.43 -3.42 -4.39
C VAL A 23 2.54 -3.28 -2.87
N PHE A 24 2.14 -4.29 -2.09
CA PHE A 24 2.14 -4.24 -0.64
C PHE A 24 3.02 -5.33 -0.01
N VAL A 25 3.66 -4.98 1.09
CA VAL A 25 4.48 -5.88 1.89
C VAL A 25 4.24 -5.60 3.37
N GLN A 26 4.16 -6.66 4.19
CA GLN A 26 4.15 -6.53 5.65
C GLN A 26 5.55 -6.84 6.18
N MET A 27 6.09 -5.95 7.00
CA MET A 27 7.44 -6.08 7.55
C MET A 27 7.41 -6.73 8.95
N GLU A 28 8.60 -6.96 9.52
CA GLU A 28 8.78 -7.64 10.81
C GLU A 28 8.18 -6.88 12.01
N ASP A 29 7.90 -5.59 11.85
CA ASP A 29 7.19 -4.76 12.83
C ASP A 29 5.67 -5.02 12.87
N GLY A 30 5.15 -5.84 11.95
CA GLY A 30 3.76 -6.25 11.90
C GLY A 30 2.85 -5.26 11.19
N ILE A 31 3.37 -4.23 10.53
CA ILE A 31 2.58 -3.29 9.73
C ILE A 31 2.98 -3.32 8.26
N ALA A 32 2.07 -2.83 7.42
CA ALA A 32 2.22 -2.87 5.97
C ALA A 32 2.86 -1.59 5.42
N TYR A 33 3.60 -1.78 4.34
CA TYR A 33 4.26 -0.76 3.54
C TYR A 33 3.92 -1.00 2.07
N VAL A 34 4.06 0.04 1.26
CA VAL A 34 4.07 -0.12 -0.19
C VAL A 34 5.45 -0.57 -0.64
N ALA A 35 5.54 -1.25 -1.77
CA ALA A 35 6.78 -1.77 -2.33
C ALA A 35 6.92 -1.41 -3.81
N GLU A 36 8.17 -1.21 -4.24
CA GLU A 36 8.52 -1.12 -5.65
C GLU A 36 9.66 -2.08 -5.96
N ARG A 37 9.48 -2.89 -7.01
CA ARG A 37 10.50 -3.84 -7.49
C ARG A 37 10.97 -4.82 -6.40
N GLY A 38 10.06 -5.18 -5.50
CA GLY A 38 10.33 -6.07 -4.36
C GLY A 38 10.98 -5.40 -3.15
N GLU A 39 11.25 -4.10 -3.22
CA GLU A 39 11.82 -3.34 -2.10
C GLU A 39 10.71 -2.56 -1.37
N PRO A 40 10.57 -2.71 -0.04
CA PRO A 40 9.67 -1.88 0.74
C PRO A 40 10.07 -0.40 0.70
N LEU A 41 9.10 0.49 0.56
CA LEU A 41 9.29 1.93 0.72
C LEU A 41 8.99 2.32 2.17
N ASN A 42 9.87 1.92 3.09
CA ASN A 42 9.70 2.08 4.54
C ASN A 42 10.52 3.21 5.17
N ASP A 43 11.31 3.94 4.37
CA ASP A 43 12.05 5.13 4.79
C ASP A 43 11.85 6.25 3.74
N PRO A 44 11.04 7.29 4.03
CA PRO A 44 10.47 7.62 5.34
C PRO A 44 9.19 6.85 5.73
N GLY A 45 8.59 6.06 4.82
CA GLY A 45 7.25 5.51 5.01
C GLY A 45 6.16 6.56 4.84
N GLY A 46 4.92 6.20 5.17
CA GLY A 46 3.77 7.10 5.14
C GLY A 46 3.56 7.78 3.80
N SER A 47 3.02 9.00 3.84
CA SER A 47 2.85 9.86 2.67
C SER A 47 4.17 10.34 2.05
N GLY A 48 5.32 10.08 2.68
CA GLY A 48 6.64 10.33 2.10
C GLY A 48 7.13 9.20 1.18
N SER A 49 6.43 8.06 1.17
CA SER A 49 6.79 6.85 0.43
C SER A 49 5.61 6.39 -0.42
N LEU A 50 5.57 6.86 -1.67
CA LEU A 50 4.55 6.50 -2.64
C LEU A 50 5.10 5.48 -3.64
N ALA A 51 4.34 4.42 -3.88
CA ALA A 51 4.63 3.46 -4.94
C ALA A 51 3.78 3.74 -6.19
N GLU A 52 4.40 3.67 -7.35
CA GLU A 52 3.71 3.66 -8.65
C GLU A 52 2.94 2.34 -8.83
N VAL A 53 1.65 2.45 -9.19
CA VAL A 53 0.81 1.28 -9.44
C VAL A 53 0.69 1.05 -10.94
N THR A 54 1.00 -0.17 -11.38
CA THR A 54 0.85 -0.54 -12.80
C THR A 54 -0.62 -0.66 -13.17
N GLU A 55 -0.97 -0.50 -14.46
CA GLU A 55 -2.36 -0.65 -14.92
C GLU A 55 -2.98 -2.00 -14.55
N ARG A 56 -2.17 -3.07 -14.48
CA ARG A 56 -2.62 -4.42 -14.12
C ARG A 56 -3.07 -4.49 -12.66
N ASP A 57 -2.40 -3.77 -11.78
CA ASP A 57 -2.57 -3.87 -10.33
C ASP A 57 -3.59 -2.85 -9.80
N MET A 58 -4.10 -1.95 -10.65
CA MET A 58 -5.01 -0.88 -10.24
C MET A 58 -6.28 -1.39 -9.55
N ALA A 59 -6.91 -2.43 -10.11
CA ALA A 59 -8.14 -2.98 -9.56
C ALA A 59 -7.90 -3.65 -8.19
N ASP A 60 -6.79 -4.37 -8.05
CA ASP A 60 -6.43 -5.06 -6.82
C ASP A 60 -6.01 -4.09 -5.72
N VAL A 61 -5.32 -2.98 -6.05
CA VAL A 61 -5.02 -1.90 -5.11
C VAL A 61 -6.29 -1.19 -4.63
N VAL A 62 -7.24 -0.93 -5.53
CA VAL A 62 -8.54 -0.33 -5.14
C VAL A 62 -9.32 -1.27 -4.23
N LEU A 63 -9.35 -2.57 -4.55
CA LEU A 63 -10.00 -3.56 -3.69
C LEU A 63 -9.33 -3.66 -2.32
N ALA A 64 -7.99 -3.69 -2.28
CA ALA A 64 -7.21 -3.71 -1.05
C ALA A 64 -7.55 -2.51 -0.16
N ALA A 65 -7.70 -1.31 -0.74
CA ALA A 65 -8.10 -0.10 -0.03
C ALA A 65 -9.53 -0.20 0.53
N ASP A 66 -10.50 -0.69 -0.28
CA ASP A 66 -11.92 -0.82 0.10
C ASP A 66 -12.14 -1.81 1.25
N VAL A 67 -11.35 -2.89 1.31
CA VAL A 67 -11.50 -3.95 2.33
C VAL A 67 -10.55 -3.79 3.52
N CYS A 68 -9.70 -2.76 3.52
CA CYS A 68 -8.71 -2.56 4.58
C CYS A 68 -9.40 -2.20 5.92
N PRO A 69 -9.27 -3.02 6.99
CA PRO A 69 -9.97 -2.76 8.25
C PRO A 69 -9.50 -1.49 8.96
N GLY A 70 -8.24 -1.10 8.76
CA GLY A 70 -7.66 0.11 9.31
C GLY A 70 -7.90 1.36 8.45
N GLU A 71 -8.53 1.23 7.27
CA GLU A 71 -8.71 2.31 6.30
C GLU A 71 -7.39 3.08 6.03
N CYS A 72 -6.27 2.36 6.03
CA CYS A 72 -4.92 2.94 6.06
C CYS A 72 -4.27 3.11 4.68
N ILE A 73 -4.98 2.80 3.59
CA ILE A 73 -4.43 2.81 2.23
C ILE A 73 -4.95 4.04 1.48
N PHE A 74 -4.04 4.90 1.03
CA PHE A 74 -4.36 6.14 0.36
C PHE A 74 -3.90 6.11 -1.09
N ILE A 75 -4.82 6.42 -2.01
CA ILE A 75 -4.57 6.42 -3.45
C ILE A 75 -4.53 7.87 -3.94
N GLU A 76 -3.45 8.23 -4.60
CA GLU A 76 -3.30 9.49 -5.33
C GLU A 76 -3.53 9.26 -6.82
N LEU A 77 -4.54 9.95 -7.37
CA LEU A 77 -4.77 10.01 -8.80
C LEU A 77 -3.87 11.08 -9.40
N ASP A 78 -3.18 10.76 -10.48
CA ASP A 78 -2.36 11.72 -11.18
C ASP A 78 -3.25 12.86 -11.69
N SER A 79 -2.83 14.09 -11.41
CA SER A 79 -3.52 15.28 -11.93
C SER A 79 -3.24 15.32 -13.43
N LEU A 80 -4.28 15.17 -14.26
CA LEU A 80 -4.18 15.39 -15.71
C LEU A 80 -3.76 16.84 -16.03
#